data_AF-A0A848DEP9-F1
#
_entry.id   AF-A0A848DEP9-F1
#
_cell.length_a   1.000
_cell.length_b   1.000
_cell.length_c   1.000
_cell.angle_alpha   90.00
_cell.angle_beta   90.00
_cell.angle_gamma   90.00
#
_symmetry.space_group_name_H-M   'P 1'
#
loop_
_entity.id
_entity.type
_entity.pdbx_description
1 polymer ?
#
loop_
_entity_poly.entity_id
_entity_poly.type
_entity_poly.pdbx_seq_one_letter_code
_entity_poly.pdbx_strand_id
1 'polypeptide(L)'
;MAQERGDFDDLPGKGKPLPGLDGPADDLWWVKGFIRREGLSTEALLPTSLQLRKEVDRLPETVRGLPSERMVRDVVSELNLRIVDWLRVPSGPRVRIGPVNADDVVGQWRLGRRVPADQPPAPAVPTSTGAGPAARPRWWHRFGRRALRDRPNASAVRDVTRSDGR
;
A
#
# COMPACT_ATOMS: atom_id res chain seq x y z
N MET A 1 18.85 -33.52 37.00
CA MET A 1 17.40 -33.71 36.90
C MET A 1 16.75 -32.39 37.31
N ALA A 2 15.99 -31.75 36.41
CA ALA A 2 15.43 -30.40 36.65
C ALA A 2 13.96 -30.42 37.13
N GLN A 3 13.38 -31.60 37.31
CA GLN A 3 11.97 -31.76 37.73
C GLN A 3 11.81 -31.78 39.27
N GLU A 4 12.88 -32.05 40.02
CA GLU A 4 12.79 -32.36 41.47
C GLU A 4 12.85 -31.13 42.39
N ARG A 5 12.99 -29.91 41.86
CA ARG A 5 13.13 -28.67 42.67
C ARG A 5 11.87 -27.80 42.76
N GLY A 6 10.77 -28.16 42.13
CA GLY A 6 9.56 -27.33 42.15
C GLY A 6 9.72 -25.99 41.39
N ASP A 7 10.83 -25.80 40.65
CA ASP A 7 11.12 -24.58 39.87
C ASP A 7 10.05 -24.30 38.76
N PHE A 8 9.20 -25.29 38.46
CA PHE A 8 8.09 -25.17 37.51
C PHE A 8 6.73 -24.97 38.18
N ASP A 9 6.64 -25.03 39.52
CA ASP A 9 5.38 -24.96 40.27
C ASP A 9 4.79 -23.55 40.35
N ASP A 10 5.63 -22.51 40.27
CA ASP A 10 5.23 -21.11 40.41
C ASP A 10 5.35 -20.30 39.10
N LEU A 11 5.15 -20.97 37.96
CA LEU A 11 5.20 -20.30 36.65
C LEU A 11 3.86 -19.61 36.34
N PRO A 12 3.88 -18.33 35.89
CA PRO A 12 2.68 -17.65 35.44
C PRO A 12 2.11 -18.35 34.20
N GLY A 13 1.01 -19.08 34.37
CA GLY A 13 0.36 -19.85 33.30
C GLY A 13 0.30 -21.36 33.53
N LYS A 14 0.87 -21.86 34.63
CA LYS A 14 0.80 -23.29 34.97
C LYS A 14 -0.66 -23.77 35.03
N GLY A 15 -1.00 -24.78 34.23
CA GLY A 15 -2.34 -25.36 34.16
C GLY A 15 -3.41 -24.50 33.46
N LYS A 16 -3.08 -23.30 32.96
CA LYS A 16 -4.02 -22.52 32.16
C LYS A 16 -4.00 -23.03 30.71
N PRO A 17 -5.16 -23.31 30.10
CA PRO A 17 -5.21 -23.67 28.69
C PRO A 17 -4.64 -22.52 27.85
N LEU A 18 -3.88 -22.84 26.80
CA LEU A 18 -3.36 -21.79 25.93
C LEU A 18 -4.55 -21.15 25.20
N PRO A 19 -4.67 -19.81 25.26
CA PRO A 19 -5.79 -19.12 24.64
C PRO A 19 -5.75 -19.33 23.12
N GLY A 20 -6.85 -19.84 22.55
CA GLY A 20 -7.01 -20.03 21.10
C GLY A 20 -6.87 -21.47 20.59
N LEU A 21 -6.79 -22.47 21.47
CA LEU A 21 -6.81 -23.90 21.12
C LEU A 21 -8.23 -24.47 20.89
N ASP A 22 -9.28 -23.71 21.18
CA ASP A 22 -10.69 -24.16 21.12
C ASP A 22 -11.29 -24.14 19.69
N GLY A 23 -10.45 -24.08 18.65
CA GLY A 23 -10.83 -23.97 17.25
C GLY A 23 -10.04 -24.91 16.33
N PRO A 24 -10.26 -24.87 15.01
CA PRO A 24 -9.48 -25.66 14.05
C PRO A 24 -7.98 -25.43 14.27
N ALA A 25 -7.19 -26.52 14.26
CA ALA A 25 -5.75 -26.45 14.47
C ALA A 25 -5.13 -25.43 13.50
N ASP A 26 -4.69 -24.30 14.04
CA ASP A 26 -4.08 -23.21 13.30
C ASP A 26 -2.61 -23.16 13.66
N ASP A 27 -1.74 -23.79 12.87
CA ASP A 27 -0.30 -23.87 13.14
C ASP A 27 0.37 -22.49 13.36
N LEU A 28 -0.27 -21.41 12.91
CA LEU A 28 0.19 -20.03 13.06
C LEU A 28 -0.41 -19.30 14.28
N TRP A 29 -1.12 -19.99 15.18
CA TRP A 29 -1.78 -19.37 16.34
C TRP A 29 -0.79 -18.59 17.24
N TRP A 30 0.42 -19.13 17.44
CA TRP A 30 1.45 -18.50 18.25
C TRP A 30 2.05 -17.25 17.58
N VAL A 31 2.19 -17.28 16.24
CA VAL A 31 2.65 -16.13 15.43
C VAL A 31 1.61 -15.02 15.48
N LYS A 32 0.33 -15.35 15.28
CA LYS A 32 -0.80 -14.41 15.41
C LYS A 32 -0.88 -13.82 16.82
N GLY A 33 -0.64 -14.63 17.84
CA GLY A 33 -0.54 -14.18 19.23
C GLY A 33 0.61 -13.22 19.47
N PHE A 34 1.80 -13.52 18.93
CA PHE A 34 2.97 -12.64 19.04
C PHE A 34 2.76 -11.30 18.33
N ILE A 35 2.29 -11.31 17.09
CA ILE A 35 1.94 -10.10 16.33
C ILE A 35 0.98 -9.21 17.14
N ARG A 36 -0.05 -9.82 17.74
CA ARG A 36 -1.06 -9.09 18.52
C ARG A 36 -0.48 -8.51 19.81
N ARG A 37 0.40 -9.25 20.52
CA ARG A 37 1.05 -8.79 21.74
C ARG A 37 2.01 -7.63 21.47
N GLU A 38 2.80 -7.73 20.40
CA GLU A 38 3.81 -6.73 20.05
C GLU A 38 3.25 -5.57 19.20
N GLY A 39 1.94 -5.58 18.89
CA GLY A 39 1.31 -4.55 18.06
C GLY A 39 1.85 -4.49 16.63
N LEU A 40 2.44 -5.58 16.13
CA LEU A 40 3.00 -5.62 14.77
C LEU A 40 1.86 -5.61 13.75
N SER A 41 2.04 -4.87 12.66
CA SER A 41 1.12 -4.96 11.53
C SER A 41 1.31 -6.29 10.80
N THR A 42 0.22 -7.01 10.55
CA THR A 42 0.23 -8.24 9.74
C THR A 42 0.74 -8.02 8.32
N GLU A 43 0.83 -6.76 7.89
CA GLU A 43 1.31 -6.37 6.56
C GLU A 43 2.81 -6.48 6.41
N ALA A 44 3.56 -6.32 7.51
CA ALA A 44 5.01 -6.51 7.49
C ALA A 44 5.42 -7.95 7.17
N LEU A 45 4.50 -8.91 7.38
CA LEU A 45 4.71 -10.34 7.12
C LEU A 45 4.24 -10.79 5.74
N LEU A 46 3.58 -9.91 4.98
CA LEU A 46 3.17 -10.26 3.63
C LEU A 46 4.40 -10.37 2.72
N PRO A 47 4.39 -11.26 1.72
CA PRO A 47 5.35 -11.18 0.62
C PRO A 47 5.35 -9.79 -0.01
N THR A 48 6.52 -9.32 -0.47
CA THR A 48 6.71 -7.97 -1.04
C THR A 48 5.70 -7.66 -2.14
N SER A 49 5.34 -8.64 -2.97
CA SER A 49 4.32 -8.44 -4.02
C SER A 49 2.95 -8.06 -3.45
N LEU A 50 2.51 -8.69 -2.36
CA LEU A 50 1.23 -8.36 -1.73
C LEU A 50 1.28 -7.04 -0.95
N GLN A 51 2.44 -6.69 -0.38
CA GLN A 51 2.65 -5.38 0.23
C GLN A 51 2.47 -4.27 -0.82
N LEU A 52 3.22 -4.34 -1.92
CA LEU A 52 3.14 -3.36 -3.01
C LEU A 52 1.73 -3.26 -3.61
N ARG A 53 1.02 -4.39 -3.78
CA ARG A 53 -0.36 -4.38 -4.28
C ARG A 53 -1.29 -3.60 -3.36
N LYS A 54 -1.18 -3.83 -2.05
CA LYS A 54 -1.96 -3.12 -1.03
C LYS A 54 -1.63 -1.64 -0.97
N GLU A 55 -0.36 -1.28 -1.08
CA GLU A 55 0.06 0.12 -1.10
C GLU A 55 -0.51 0.86 -2.31
N VAL A 56 -0.49 0.24 -3.49
CA VAL A 56 -1.17 0.78 -4.68
C VAL A 56 -2.68 0.95 -4.43
N ASP A 57 -3.33 0.00 -3.77
CA ASP A 57 -4.76 0.09 -3.46
C ASP A 57 -5.09 1.21 -2.46
N ARG A 58 -4.19 1.51 -1.51
CA ARG A 58 -4.35 2.58 -0.50
C ARG A 58 -3.85 3.94 -0.92
N LEU A 59 -3.23 4.03 -2.09
CA LEU A 59 -2.63 5.27 -2.57
C LEU A 59 -3.66 6.43 -2.60
N PRO A 60 -4.92 6.26 -3.06
CA PRO A 60 -5.92 7.32 -3.05
C PRO A 60 -6.20 7.89 -1.66
N GLU A 61 -6.32 7.02 -0.65
CA GLU A 61 -6.57 7.40 0.74
C GLU A 61 -5.35 8.13 1.33
N THR A 62 -4.15 7.62 1.02
CA THR A 62 -2.88 8.15 1.50
C THR A 62 -2.65 9.57 1.00
N VAL A 63 -2.91 9.83 -0.29
CA VAL A 63 -2.67 11.15 -0.88
C VAL A 63 -3.78 12.16 -0.56
N ARG A 64 -4.96 11.69 -0.14
CA ARG A 64 -6.16 12.53 0.09
C ARG A 64 -5.89 13.71 1.02
N GLY A 65 -5.08 13.53 2.07
CA GLY A 65 -4.75 14.56 3.06
C GLY A 65 -3.59 15.49 2.69
N LEU A 66 -2.81 15.19 1.65
CA LEU A 66 -1.54 15.89 1.38
C LEU A 66 -1.76 17.32 0.89
N PRO A 67 -1.08 18.36 1.44
CA PRO A 67 -1.43 19.75 1.15
C PRO A 67 -1.07 20.23 -0.26
N SER A 68 -0.14 19.57 -0.96
CA SER A 68 0.35 20.02 -2.27
C SER A 68 0.43 18.90 -3.30
N GLU A 69 0.30 19.26 -4.57
CA GLU A 69 0.51 18.34 -5.69
C GLU A 69 1.92 17.75 -5.69
N ARG A 70 2.93 18.55 -5.34
CA ARG A 70 4.31 18.08 -5.25
C ARG A 70 4.42 16.89 -4.32
N MET A 71 3.83 16.97 -3.12
CA MET A 71 3.83 15.85 -2.16
C MET A 71 3.08 14.63 -2.70
N VAL A 72 1.99 14.81 -3.44
CA VAL A 72 1.30 13.69 -4.11
C VAL A 72 2.23 13.01 -5.12
N ARG A 73 2.92 13.79 -5.96
CA ARG A 73 3.87 13.27 -6.94
C ARG A 73 5.05 12.58 -6.27
N ASP A 74 5.55 13.11 -5.16
CA ASP A 74 6.66 12.53 -4.40
C ASP A 74 6.28 11.14 -3.86
N VAL A 75 5.10 11.01 -3.22
CA VAL A 75 4.58 9.72 -2.72
C VAL A 75 4.40 8.70 -3.85
N VAL A 76 3.82 9.12 -4.98
CA VAL A 76 3.67 8.24 -6.15
C VAL A 76 5.03 7.80 -6.69
N SER A 77 6.01 8.71 -6.71
CA SER A 77 7.35 8.43 -7.23
C SER A 77 8.09 7.43 -6.35
N GLU A 78 8.01 7.57 -5.03
CA GLU A 78 8.59 6.63 -4.08
C GLU A 78 7.99 5.22 -4.20
N LEU A 79 6.66 5.13 -4.31
CA LEU A 79 5.98 3.86 -4.55
C LEU A 79 6.42 3.25 -5.89
N ASN A 80 6.51 4.05 -6.94
CA ASN A 80 6.94 3.58 -8.26
C ASN A 80 8.38 3.08 -8.26
N LEU A 81 9.29 3.73 -7.51
CA LEU A 81 10.67 3.26 -7.36
C LEU A 81 10.69 1.84 -6.76
N ARG A 82 9.92 1.60 -5.69
CA ARG A 82 9.82 0.28 -5.06
C ARG A 82 9.17 -0.77 -5.98
N ILE A 83 8.15 -0.39 -6.73
CA ILE A 83 7.52 -1.27 -7.74
C ILE A 83 8.53 -1.65 -8.84
N VAL A 84 9.25 -0.68 -9.39
CA VAL A 84 10.24 -0.93 -10.45
C VAL A 84 11.38 -1.80 -9.93
N ASP A 85 11.83 -1.58 -8.70
CA ASP A 85 12.88 -2.39 -8.09
C ASP A 85 12.44 -3.85 -7.94
N TRP A 86 11.24 -4.09 -7.39
CA TRP A 86 10.69 -5.43 -7.30
C TRP A 86 10.47 -6.08 -8.67
N LEU A 87 10.05 -5.32 -9.69
CA LEU A 87 9.88 -5.84 -11.04
C LEU A 87 11.20 -6.31 -11.69
N ARG A 88 12.36 -5.84 -11.22
CA ARG A 88 13.66 -6.33 -11.70
C ARG A 88 13.96 -7.74 -11.20
N VAL A 89 13.59 -8.03 -9.95
CA VAL A 89 13.83 -9.33 -9.29
C VAL A 89 12.56 -9.75 -8.53
N PRO A 90 11.52 -10.21 -9.25
CA PRO A 90 10.23 -10.50 -8.62
C PRO A 90 10.33 -11.72 -7.72
N SER A 91 9.99 -11.54 -6.45
CA SER A 91 9.91 -12.59 -5.44
C SER A 91 8.48 -12.83 -4.95
N GLY A 92 8.19 -14.07 -4.56
CA GLY A 92 6.90 -14.47 -4.00
C GLY A 92 5.79 -14.69 -5.03
N PRO A 93 4.51 -14.62 -4.61
CA PRO A 93 3.36 -14.86 -5.48
C PRO A 93 3.31 -13.89 -6.67
N ARG A 94 2.91 -14.40 -7.84
CA ARG A 94 2.75 -13.60 -9.06
C ARG A 94 1.48 -12.76 -8.97
N VAL A 95 1.64 -11.45 -8.83
CA VAL A 95 0.54 -10.48 -8.76
C VAL A 95 0.69 -9.47 -9.89
N ARG A 96 -0.43 -9.03 -10.46
CA ARG A 96 -0.46 -7.95 -11.46
C ARG A 96 -0.21 -6.61 -10.77
N ILE A 97 1.01 -6.08 -10.90
CA ILE A 97 1.41 -4.79 -10.32
C ILE A 97 2.27 -4.07 -11.36
N GLY A 98 2.06 -2.77 -11.51
CA GLY A 98 2.87 -1.92 -12.38
C GLY A 98 2.93 -0.49 -11.83
N PRO A 99 3.87 0.34 -12.33
CA PRO A 99 3.99 1.72 -11.91
C PRO A 99 2.68 2.50 -12.11
N VAL A 100 2.36 3.33 -11.13
CA VAL A 100 1.17 4.19 -11.11
C VAL A 100 1.46 5.51 -11.82
N ASN A 101 0.52 5.99 -12.64
CA ASN A 101 0.65 7.29 -13.29
C ASN A 101 0.37 8.43 -12.29
N ALA A 102 1.38 9.28 -12.05
CA ALA A 102 1.27 10.41 -11.13
C ALA A 102 0.24 11.46 -11.58
N ASP A 103 0.09 11.70 -12.88
CA ASP A 103 -0.86 12.70 -13.38
C ASP A 103 -2.32 12.27 -13.13
N ASP A 104 -2.60 10.98 -13.27
CA ASP A 104 -3.92 10.43 -12.98
C ASP A 104 -4.25 10.57 -11.48
N VAL A 105 -3.30 10.25 -10.61
CA VAL A 105 -3.46 10.37 -9.15
C VAL A 105 -3.66 11.82 -8.73
N VAL A 106 -2.87 12.76 -9.27
CA VAL A 106 -3.03 14.20 -9.03
C VAL A 106 -4.38 14.70 -9.51
N GLY A 107 -4.82 14.25 -10.69
CA GLY A 107 -6.14 14.58 -11.22
C GLY A 107 -7.27 14.20 -10.25
N GLN A 108 -7.24 12.97 -9.74
CA GLN A 108 -8.22 12.48 -8.75
C GLN A 108 -8.13 13.23 -7.41
N TRP A 109 -6.91 13.49 -6.94
CA TRP A 109 -6.66 14.27 -5.73
C TRP A 109 -7.23 15.69 -5.82
N ARG A 110 -7.05 16.37 -6.96
CA ARG A 110 -7.65 17.70 -7.22
C ARG A 110 -9.18 17.64 -7.27
N LEU A 111 -9.75 16.63 -7.92
CA LEU A 111 -11.20 16.45 -7.99
C LEU A 111 -11.81 16.27 -6.59
N GLY A 112 -11.21 15.44 -5.74
CA GLY A 112 -11.66 15.23 -4.36
C GLY A 112 -11.62 16.49 -3.48
N ARG A 113 -10.78 17.47 -3.83
CA ARG A 113 -10.64 18.77 -3.12
C ARG A 113 -11.50 19.90 -3.66
N ARG A 114 -11.98 19.81 -4.89
CA ARG A 114 -12.92 20.81 -5.42
C ARG A 114 -14.31 20.68 -4.80
N VAL A 115 -14.61 19.52 -4.19
CA VAL A 115 -15.92 19.18 -3.61
C VAL A 115 -16.32 19.90 -2.29
N PRO A 116 -15.50 20.68 -1.55
CA PRO A 116 -15.98 21.38 -0.34
C PRO A 116 -16.13 22.91 -0.40
N ALA A 117 -16.28 23.58 -1.55
CA ALA A 117 -16.40 25.06 -1.54
C ALA A 117 -17.41 25.71 -2.51
N ASP A 118 -18.08 24.98 -3.41
CA ASP A 118 -18.95 25.59 -4.42
C ASP A 118 -20.33 24.93 -4.53
N GLN A 119 -20.90 24.55 -3.37
CA GLN A 119 -22.33 24.28 -3.29
C GLN A 119 -23.02 25.50 -2.66
N PRO A 120 -23.57 26.42 -3.47
CA PRO A 120 -24.62 27.30 -2.97
C PRO A 120 -25.72 26.43 -2.33
N PRO A 121 -26.37 26.86 -1.24
CA PRO A 121 -27.47 26.09 -0.67
C PRO A 121 -28.56 25.95 -1.75
N ALA A 122 -28.66 24.75 -2.34
CA ALA A 122 -29.69 24.46 -3.32
C ALA A 122 -31.05 24.48 -2.60
N PRO A 123 -32.07 25.17 -3.14
CA PRO A 123 -33.40 25.18 -2.53
C PRO A 123 -33.96 23.76 -2.50
N ALA A 124 -34.58 23.41 -1.37
CA ALA A 124 -35.19 22.11 -1.13
C ALA A 124 -36.20 21.77 -2.24
N VAL A 125 -35.88 20.77 -3.07
CA VAL A 125 -36.85 20.10 -3.92
C VAL A 125 -37.25 18.78 -3.26
N PRO A 126 -38.55 18.47 -3.13
CA PRO A 126 -39.01 17.28 -2.44
C PRO A 126 -38.66 16.00 -3.22
N THR A 127 -38.29 15.00 -2.44
CA THR A 127 -37.99 13.60 -2.77
C THR A 127 -38.97 12.97 -3.76
N SER A 128 -38.45 12.47 -4.88
CA SER A 128 -39.01 11.30 -5.56
C SER A 128 -38.20 10.06 -5.17
N THR A 129 -38.89 9.16 -4.46
CA THR A 129 -38.44 7.82 -4.09
C THR A 129 -38.14 6.99 -5.34
N GLY A 130 -36.92 6.48 -5.41
CA GLY A 130 -36.45 5.58 -6.47
C GLY A 130 -35.00 5.15 -6.27
N ALA A 131 -34.63 4.77 -5.05
CA ALA A 131 -33.27 4.33 -4.74
C ALA A 131 -33.07 2.86 -5.15
N GLY A 132 -32.72 2.63 -6.43
CA GLY A 132 -31.89 1.47 -6.77
C GLY A 132 -30.52 1.62 -6.07
N PRO A 133 -29.82 0.53 -5.71
CA PRO A 133 -28.55 0.64 -5.02
C PRO A 133 -27.58 1.44 -5.91
N ALA A 134 -27.22 2.63 -5.46
CA ALA A 134 -26.22 3.47 -6.08
C ALA A 134 -24.93 2.66 -6.18
N ALA A 135 -24.67 2.13 -7.37
CA ALA A 135 -23.46 1.39 -7.66
C ALA A 135 -22.28 2.35 -7.45
N ARG A 136 -21.52 2.09 -6.38
CA ARG A 136 -20.26 2.78 -6.08
C ARG A 136 -19.44 2.78 -7.37
N PRO A 137 -18.98 3.94 -7.90
CA PRO A 137 -18.31 3.95 -9.19
C PRO A 137 -17.05 3.08 -9.10
N ARG A 138 -17.09 1.93 -9.80
CA ARG A 138 -16.01 0.94 -9.87
C ARG A 138 -15.00 1.39 -10.94
N TRP A 139 -14.37 2.53 -10.73
CA TRP A 139 -13.54 3.19 -11.74
C TRP A 139 -12.09 2.69 -11.78
N TRP A 140 -11.68 1.81 -10.85
CA TRP A 140 -10.32 1.27 -10.78
C TRP A 140 -10.02 0.15 -11.81
N HIS A 141 -11.00 -0.28 -12.61
CA HIS A 141 -10.75 -1.22 -13.72
C HIS A 141 -10.13 -0.56 -14.97
N ARG A 142 -9.80 0.73 -14.94
CA ARG A 142 -9.23 1.47 -16.08
C ARG A 142 -7.73 1.74 -15.97
N PHE A 143 -6.98 0.95 -15.21
CA PHE A 143 -5.51 0.98 -15.23
C PHE A 143 -4.99 0.06 -16.32
N GLY A 144 -5.05 0.55 -17.56
CA GLY A 144 -4.54 -0.15 -18.73
C GLY A 144 -4.58 0.74 -19.97
N ARG A 145 -3.39 1.18 -20.39
CA ARG A 145 -3.05 1.86 -21.66
C ARG A 145 -3.25 3.37 -21.73
N ARG A 146 -2.17 4.10 -21.45
CA ARG A 146 -1.57 5.03 -22.44
C ARG A 146 -0.06 5.13 -22.22
N ALA A 147 0.64 5.25 -23.33
CA ALA A 147 2.05 4.96 -23.57
C ALA A 147 3.05 5.71 -22.68
N LEU A 148 4.19 5.03 -22.40
CA LEU A 148 5.49 5.69 -22.34
C LEU A 148 5.69 6.47 -23.64
N ARG A 149 5.39 7.76 -23.63
CA ARG A 149 5.86 8.71 -24.63
C ARG A 149 6.01 10.07 -23.98
N ASP A 150 7.07 10.22 -23.22
CA ASP A 150 8.02 11.31 -23.44
C ASP A 150 9.30 11.08 -22.64
N ARG A 151 10.41 10.89 -23.35
CA ARG A 151 11.77 11.01 -22.82
C ARG A 151 12.50 12.02 -23.70
N PRO A 152 12.68 13.27 -23.28
CA PRO A 152 13.71 14.11 -23.86
C PRO A 152 15.09 13.73 -23.30
N ASN A 153 15.86 13.08 -24.17
CA ASN A 153 17.29 13.23 -24.46
C ASN A 153 18.21 13.86 -23.38
N ALA A 154 19.23 13.10 -22.96
CA ALA A 154 20.46 13.63 -22.39
C ALA A 154 21.68 12.90 -22.99
N SER A 155 21.87 13.05 -24.31
CA SER A 155 23.16 12.90 -24.97
C SER A 155 23.86 14.25 -24.95
N ALA A 156 24.91 14.39 -24.14
CA ALA A 156 26.13 15.16 -24.42
C ALA A 156 26.93 15.41 -23.13
N VAL A 157 27.86 14.52 -22.81
CA VAL A 157 29.14 14.95 -22.25
C VAL A 157 30.23 14.35 -23.11
N ARG A 158 31.03 15.26 -23.64
CA ARG A 158 32.02 15.09 -24.69
C ARG A 158 33.19 14.25 -24.21
N ASP A 159 33.69 13.42 -25.11
CA ASP A 159 35.09 13.00 -25.18
C ASP A 159 36.00 14.23 -25.09
N VAL A 160 36.76 14.33 -23.99
CA VAL A 160 38.03 15.05 -23.91
C VAL A 160 38.89 14.33 -22.87
N THR A 161 39.86 13.54 -23.32
CA THR A 161 41.29 13.69 -22.98
C THR A 161 42.12 12.58 -23.65
N ARG A 162 42.80 12.98 -24.74
CA ARG A 162 44.07 12.42 -25.19
C ARG A 162 45.20 13.19 -24.49
N SER A 163 46.38 12.56 -24.36
CA SER A 163 47.66 12.98 -23.71
C SER A 163 47.76 12.58 -22.23
N ASP A 164 48.82 11.97 -21.72
CA ASP A 164 50.18 11.67 -22.22
C ASP A 164 50.89 10.73 -21.21
N GLY A 165 51.95 10.03 -21.64
CA GLY A 165 52.92 9.31 -20.79
C GLY A 165 52.66 7.80 -20.63
N ARG A 166 53.58 6.90 -20.91
CA ARG A 166 55.04 6.98 -21.03
C ARG A 166 55.54 5.72 -21.76
#